data_AF-A0A7D8V1N8-F1
#
_entry.id   AF-A0A7D8V1N8-F1
#
_cell.length_a   1.000
_cell.length_b   1.000
_cell.length_c   1.000
_cell.angle_alpha   90.00
_cell.angle_beta   90.00
_cell.angle_gamma   90.00
#
_symmetry.space_group_name_H-M   'P 1'
#
loop_
_entity.id
_entity.type
_entity.pdbx_description
1 polymer ?
#
loop_
_entity_poly.entity_id
_entity_poly.type
_entity_poly.pdbx_seq_one_letter_code
_entity_poly.pdbx_strand_id
1 'polypeptide(L)'
;MLDTTAVPTAGIMESGRDGTKYLGRGAGTLFVIEDDEPTPSSLVFPFMSSDRAALSNVHELFPAVDEAYRLLEVYEREVEWMYRPLDRCAAREALQSIYSGGSISERIHHVPPHRLATVLMVFALAITFTNGPMSQSMPFFNAASALLCVPERHFMVRHTLSSVETLHMMVSYTLTLGNALSAKAAWPLIGLCVRIACAIGLHRDPSSWGLSPKQEEDRARLWWECVTYDMFLGLNYGRPYAIPAQLINVPPPPYPADGGVTPSDSVFHAFKYRLAQSFFRIADYLGSPELPDYSVVVTLDSELRRVEAQAPNWLKWSDFYDPATMKLSPTYITQQHSATMFYHKGLLVLHRPWFFKAVQSGSEPLLGSYAASFTTCVTSARKHTRLMASLLRCCPQAAYGWWYFIFHAFTAAIIQYTVLRRVPQSMMADEVRADFDASFDIIKQMSEHSGTARRALPVLARLHDRLKDSSGPTPTSTSGGDIGDRALYEMFLGSA
;
A
#
# COMPACT_ATOMS: atom_id res chain seq x y z
N MET A 1 -17.23 -32.01 -11.59
CA MET A 1 -17.36 -31.27 -12.85
C MET A 1 -18.02 -29.95 -12.52
N LEU A 2 -17.24 -28.87 -12.47
CA LEU A 2 -17.79 -27.51 -12.43
C LEU A 2 -17.68 -26.96 -13.83
N ASP A 3 -18.77 -26.37 -14.29
CA ASP A 3 -18.92 -25.77 -15.60
C ASP A 3 -17.95 -24.58 -15.74
N THR A 4 -16.86 -24.78 -16.48
CA THR A 4 -15.81 -23.79 -16.74
C THR A 4 -16.21 -22.75 -17.80
N THR A 5 -17.49 -22.68 -18.15
CA THR A 5 -18.04 -21.68 -19.08
C THR A 5 -18.62 -20.45 -18.37
N ALA A 6 -18.69 -20.45 -17.03
CA ALA A 6 -19.22 -19.32 -16.27
C ALA A 6 -18.31 -18.07 -16.43
N VAL A 7 -18.93 -16.98 -16.89
CA VAL A 7 -18.35 -15.64 -17.02
C VAL A 7 -17.57 -15.29 -15.73
N PRO A 8 -16.36 -14.71 -15.82
CA PRO A 8 -15.62 -14.31 -14.62
C PRO A 8 -16.51 -13.36 -13.82
N THR A 9 -16.87 -13.75 -12.60
CA THR A 9 -17.74 -12.93 -11.76
C THR A 9 -16.99 -11.67 -11.29
N ALA A 10 -17.68 -10.62 -10.85
CA ALA A 10 -17.03 -9.39 -10.40
C ALA A 10 -16.12 -9.59 -9.16
N GLY A 11 -16.23 -10.75 -8.50
CA GLY A 11 -15.43 -11.17 -7.36
C GLY A 11 -16.00 -12.42 -6.70
N ILE A 12 -15.28 -12.93 -5.70
CA ILE A 12 -15.68 -14.11 -4.91
C ILE A 12 -16.22 -13.63 -3.57
N MET A 13 -17.32 -14.22 -3.11
CA MET A 13 -17.79 -14.09 -1.73
C MET A 13 -17.51 -15.38 -0.97
N GLU A 14 -16.67 -15.32 0.04
CA GLU A 14 -16.44 -16.41 0.99
C GLU A 14 -17.35 -16.24 2.20
N SER A 15 -18.01 -17.31 2.63
CA SER A 15 -18.79 -17.35 3.87
C SER A 15 -18.12 -18.31 4.84
N GLY A 16 -17.63 -17.78 5.97
CA GLY A 16 -16.97 -18.55 7.03
C GLY A 16 -17.67 -18.37 8.38
N ARG A 17 -17.17 -19.08 9.41
CA ARG A 17 -17.68 -18.94 10.79
C ARG A 17 -17.57 -17.50 11.32
N ASP A 18 -16.55 -16.77 10.88
CA ASP A 18 -16.27 -15.40 11.32
C ASP A 18 -16.91 -14.31 10.43
N GLY A 19 -17.83 -14.70 9.54
CA GLY A 19 -18.60 -13.80 8.68
C GLY A 19 -18.30 -13.96 7.18
N THR A 20 -18.75 -12.98 6.40
CA THR A 20 -18.59 -12.95 4.94
C THR A 20 -17.43 -12.06 4.52
N LYS A 21 -16.71 -12.48 3.47
CA LYS A 21 -15.61 -11.73 2.86
C LYS A 21 -15.85 -11.62 1.37
N TYR A 22 -15.74 -10.42 0.83
CA TYR A 22 -15.78 -10.18 -0.60
C TYR A 22 -14.38 -9.84 -1.13
N LEU A 23 -14.01 -10.49 -2.24
CA LEU A 23 -12.73 -10.39 -2.91
C LEU A 23 -13.00 -10.06 -4.37
N GLY A 24 -12.88 -8.78 -4.73
CA GLY A 24 -13.10 -8.34 -6.11
C GLY A 24 -11.92 -8.67 -7.03
N ARG A 25 -12.13 -8.49 -8.33
CA ARG A 25 -11.07 -8.65 -9.33
C ARG A 25 -9.89 -7.72 -9.00
N GLY A 26 -8.68 -8.25 -9.09
CA GLY A 26 -7.45 -7.51 -8.79
C GLY A 26 -6.96 -7.61 -7.35
N ALA A 27 -7.76 -8.16 -6.42
CA ALA A 27 -7.32 -8.40 -5.05
C ALA A 27 -6.02 -9.21 -5.00
N GLY A 28 -5.04 -8.69 -4.27
CA GLY A 28 -3.82 -9.42 -3.93
C GLY A 28 -4.07 -10.33 -2.74
N THR A 29 -3.46 -11.50 -2.79
CA THR A 29 -3.79 -12.63 -1.91
C THR A 29 -3.14 -12.52 -0.52
N LEU A 30 -2.10 -11.70 -0.36
CA LEU A 30 -1.35 -11.62 0.90
C LEU A 30 -2.17 -11.13 2.10
N PHE A 31 -3.13 -10.24 1.86
CA PHE A 31 -4.01 -9.71 2.92
C PHE A 31 -5.24 -10.56 3.22
N VAL A 32 -5.45 -11.60 2.41
CA VAL A 32 -6.54 -12.57 2.61
C VAL A 32 -6.08 -13.73 3.47
N ILE A 33 -4.77 -14.00 3.50
CA ILE A 33 -4.17 -15.02 4.37
C ILE A 33 -4.46 -14.64 5.82
N GLU A 34 -5.19 -15.53 6.50
CA GLU A 34 -5.45 -15.42 7.92
C GLU A 34 -4.25 -15.90 8.71
N ASP A 35 -4.00 -15.23 9.82
CA ASP A 35 -3.03 -15.62 10.83
C ASP A 35 -3.76 -15.86 12.15
N ASP A 36 -3.35 -16.90 12.88
CA ASP A 36 -3.86 -17.21 14.22
C ASP A 36 -3.28 -16.27 15.29
N GLU A 37 -2.47 -15.27 14.91
CA GLU A 37 -1.85 -14.35 15.86
C GLU A 37 -2.89 -13.37 16.42
N PRO A 38 -3.12 -13.38 17.74
CA PRO A 38 -4.07 -12.47 18.35
C PRO A 38 -3.59 -11.02 18.23
N THR A 39 -4.52 -10.10 17.99
CA THR A 39 -4.22 -8.66 18.13
C THR A 39 -3.76 -8.41 19.58
N PRO A 40 -2.70 -7.62 19.81
CA PRO A 40 -2.30 -7.27 21.18
C PRO A 40 -3.49 -6.69 21.94
N SER A 41 -3.80 -7.26 23.10
CA SER A 41 -4.97 -6.88 23.92
C SER A 41 -4.94 -5.41 24.39
N SER A 42 -3.76 -4.79 24.36
CA SER A 42 -3.51 -3.40 24.73
C SER A 42 -3.59 -2.41 23.58
N LEU A 43 -3.76 -2.87 22.33
CA LEU A 43 -3.95 -1.98 21.18
C LEU A 43 -5.41 -1.53 21.13
N VAL A 44 -5.65 -0.24 21.37
CA VAL A 44 -7.00 0.35 21.32
C VAL A 44 -7.27 0.75 19.89
N PHE A 45 -8.04 -0.08 19.17
CA PHE A 45 -8.06 -0.04 17.71
C PHE A 45 -9.40 0.45 17.10
N PRO A 46 -9.36 1.31 16.06
CA PRO A 46 -8.63 2.58 16.06
C PRO A 46 -9.41 3.67 16.81
N PHE A 47 -10.63 3.38 17.30
CA PHE A 47 -11.51 4.34 17.96
C PHE A 47 -12.31 3.64 19.06
N MET A 48 -11.92 3.88 20.32
CA MET A 48 -12.76 3.60 21.46
C MET A 48 -13.11 4.91 22.19
N SER A 49 -14.02 4.83 23.15
CA SER A 49 -14.39 5.96 24.01
C SER A 49 -13.13 6.62 24.58
N SER A 50 -13.09 7.95 24.58
CA SER A 50 -12.01 8.70 25.24
C SER A 50 -11.94 8.29 26.71
N ASP A 51 -10.90 7.57 27.10
CA ASP A 51 -10.61 7.37 28.51
C ASP A 51 -10.05 8.68 29.07
N ARG A 52 -10.77 9.31 30.01
CA ARG A 52 -10.31 10.53 30.67
C ARG A 52 -8.96 10.31 31.38
N ALA A 53 -8.66 9.09 31.83
CA ALA A 53 -7.37 8.74 32.42
C ALA A 53 -6.24 8.70 31.39
N ALA A 54 -6.51 8.24 30.15
CA ALA A 54 -5.53 8.28 29.07
C ALA A 54 -5.19 9.72 28.65
N LEU A 55 -6.15 10.64 28.72
CA LEU A 55 -5.94 12.05 28.40
C LEU A 55 -5.22 12.82 29.52
N SER A 56 -5.46 12.51 30.79
CA SER A 56 -4.86 13.23 31.92
C SER A 56 -3.33 13.07 32.00
N ASN A 57 -2.79 11.97 31.48
CA ASN A 57 -1.37 11.64 31.53
C ASN A 57 -0.66 11.77 30.18
N VAL A 58 -1.31 12.35 29.15
CA VAL A 58 -0.72 12.46 27.81
C VAL A 58 0.61 13.22 27.80
N HIS A 59 0.78 14.18 28.71
CA HIS A 59 2.02 14.94 28.88
C HIS A 59 3.21 14.08 29.31
N GLU A 60 2.96 12.96 30.01
CA GLU A 60 4.00 12.03 30.47
C GLU A 60 4.56 11.18 29.32
N LEU A 61 3.87 11.12 28.18
CA LEU A 61 4.34 10.43 26.98
C LEU A 61 5.37 11.27 26.21
N PHE A 62 5.35 12.60 26.34
CA PHE A 62 6.25 13.46 25.58
C PHE A 62 7.70 13.23 26.01
N PRO A 63 8.61 12.88 25.09
CA PRO A 63 10.00 12.66 25.42
C PRO A 63 10.71 14.01 25.72
N ALA A 64 12.00 13.95 26.03
CA ALA A 64 12.81 15.17 26.11
C ALA A 64 12.76 15.96 24.79
N VAL A 65 12.93 17.29 24.86
CA VAL A 65 12.78 18.18 23.69
C VAL A 65 13.66 17.75 22.51
N ASP A 66 14.94 17.45 22.75
CA ASP A 66 15.87 17.02 21.70
C ASP A 66 15.41 15.71 21.03
N GLU A 67 14.88 14.79 21.83
CA GLU A 67 14.34 13.52 21.34
C GLU A 67 13.06 13.72 20.51
N ALA A 68 12.18 14.64 20.90
CA ALA A 68 10.98 14.96 20.13
C ALA A 68 11.31 15.51 18.74
N TYR A 69 12.28 16.43 18.65
CA TYR A 69 12.73 16.95 17.35
C TYR A 69 13.47 15.87 16.55
N ARG A 70 14.27 15.01 17.20
CA ARG A 70 14.90 13.87 16.53
C ARG A 70 13.87 12.90 15.95
N LEU A 71 12.79 12.60 16.67
CA LEU A 71 11.72 11.74 16.17
C LEU A 71 10.98 12.37 14.98
N LEU A 72 10.77 13.69 14.99
CA LEU A 72 10.23 14.40 13.83
C LEU A 72 11.15 14.26 12.60
N GLU A 73 12.46 14.46 12.76
CA GLU A 73 13.43 14.28 11.65
C GLU A 73 13.47 12.84 11.13
N VAL A 74 13.37 11.86 12.03
CA VAL A 74 13.28 10.44 11.66
C VAL A 74 11.99 10.16 10.87
N TYR A 75 10.85 10.71 11.30
CA TYR A 75 9.60 10.58 10.54
C TYR A 75 9.70 11.18 9.14
N GLU A 76 10.24 12.39 9.02
CA GLU A 76 10.46 13.08 7.74
C GLU A 76 11.36 12.24 6.81
N ARG A 77 12.38 11.56 7.36
CA ARG A 77 13.34 10.76 6.60
C ARG A 77 12.85 9.36 6.22
N GLU A 78 12.27 8.62 7.18
CA GLU A 78 11.95 7.19 7.02
C GLU A 78 10.51 6.95 6.55
N VAL A 79 9.60 7.92 6.76
CA VAL A 79 8.16 7.76 6.53
C VAL A 79 7.65 8.68 5.42
N GLU A 80 7.94 9.97 5.51
CA GLU A 80 7.29 10.95 4.62
C GLU A 80 7.69 10.88 3.16
N TRP A 81 8.87 10.33 2.87
CA TRP A 81 9.32 10.15 1.49
C TRP A 81 8.30 9.37 0.64
N MET A 82 7.48 8.51 1.26
CA MET A 82 6.44 7.73 0.61
C MET A 82 5.08 8.42 0.65
N TYR A 83 4.65 8.91 1.83
CA TYR A 83 3.39 9.63 2.01
C TYR A 83 3.63 10.90 2.81
N ARG A 84 3.26 12.07 2.28
CA ARG A 84 3.47 13.37 2.92
C ARG A 84 2.15 14.05 3.36
N PRO A 85 1.40 13.45 4.30
CA PRO A 85 0.16 14.05 4.79
C PRO A 85 0.43 15.27 5.69
N LEU A 86 1.57 15.32 6.39
CA LEU A 86 1.83 16.32 7.43
C LEU A 86 2.06 17.73 6.84
N ASP A 87 1.45 18.74 7.47
CA ASP A 87 1.99 20.10 7.45
C ASP A 87 3.17 20.22 8.42
N ARG A 88 4.39 20.09 7.88
CA ARG A 88 5.65 20.17 8.65
C ARG A 88 5.79 21.47 9.43
N CYS A 89 5.30 22.60 8.90
CA CYS A 89 5.38 23.90 9.58
C CYS A 89 4.52 23.88 10.84
N ALA A 90 3.25 23.50 10.69
CA ALA A 90 2.32 23.39 11.81
C ALA A 90 2.73 22.34 12.84
N ALA A 91 3.40 21.25 12.43
CA ALA A 91 3.94 20.26 13.35
C ALA A 91 5.10 20.81 14.19
N ARG A 92 6.03 21.56 13.57
CA ARG A 92 7.15 22.22 14.27
C ARG A 92 6.66 23.32 15.21
N GLU A 93 5.71 24.14 14.77
CA GLU A 93 5.06 25.15 15.63
C GLU A 93 4.36 24.51 16.83
N ALA A 94 3.68 23.37 16.62
CA ALA A 94 3.07 22.62 17.72
C ALA A 94 4.11 22.11 18.72
N LEU A 95 5.22 21.53 18.26
CA LEU A 95 6.32 21.12 19.15
C LEU A 95 6.89 22.30 19.92
N GLN A 96 7.13 23.43 19.26
CA GLN A 96 7.61 24.64 19.91
C GLN A 96 6.63 25.11 21.00
N SER A 97 5.32 25.15 20.71
CA SER A 97 4.30 25.51 21.70
C SER A 97 4.24 24.54 22.88
N ILE A 98 4.47 23.24 22.65
CA ILE A 98 4.45 22.20 23.69
C ILE A 98 5.63 22.39 24.66
N TYR A 99 6.83 22.60 24.13
CA TYR A 99 8.06 22.63 24.95
C TYR A 99 8.45 24.03 25.45
N SER A 100 8.20 25.09 24.68
CA SER A 100 8.53 26.47 25.09
C SER A 100 7.41 27.14 25.87
N GLY A 101 6.15 26.73 25.66
CA GLY A 101 4.97 27.36 26.26
C GLY A 101 4.56 26.79 27.62
N GLY A 102 5.43 26.07 28.32
CA GLY A 102 5.08 25.47 29.62
C GLY A 102 4.02 24.36 29.58
N SER A 103 3.52 23.97 28.39
CA SER A 103 2.40 23.01 28.26
C SER A 103 2.62 21.71 29.05
N ILE A 104 3.85 21.18 29.04
CA ILE A 104 4.22 19.97 29.77
C ILE A 104 4.34 20.24 31.27
N SER A 105 5.01 21.32 31.68
CA SER A 105 5.22 21.65 33.10
C SER A 105 3.93 22.08 33.81
N GLU A 106 3.04 22.77 33.10
CA GLU A 106 1.77 23.30 33.61
C GLU A 106 0.61 22.32 33.42
N ARG A 107 0.81 21.23 32.65
CA ARG A 107 -0.23 20.27 32.26
C ARG A 107 -1.43 20.93 31.58
N ILE A 108 -1.17 21.93 30.74
CA ILE A 108 -2.17 22.67 29.98
C ILE A 108 -2.00 22.39 28.48
N HIS A 109 -3.10 22.09 27.79
CA HIS A 109 -3.11 21.87 26.35
C HIS A 109 -3.23 23.19 25.58
N HIS A 110 -2.09 23.81 25.23
CA HIS A 110 -2.08 24.98 24.34
C HIS A 110 -2.25 24.62 22.86
N VAL A 111 -2.02 23.35 22.51
CA VAL A 111 -2.19 22.81 21.15
C VAL A 111 -3.55 22.08 21.05
N PRO A 112 -4.33 22.30 19.98
CA PRO A 112 -5.58 21.57 19.77
C PRO A 112 -5.39 20.05 19.77
N PRO A 113 -6.36 19.26 20.30
CA PRO A 113 -6.18 17.82 20.52
C PRO A 113 -5.86 17.04 19.23
N HIS A 114 -6.47 17.39 18.09
CA HIS A 114 -6.15 16.73 16.81
C HIS A 114 -4.71 17.00 16.35
N ARG A 115 -4.17 18.20 16.59
CA ARG A 115 -2.78 18.52 16.25
C ARG A 115 -1.81 17.84 17.22
N LEU A 116 -2.18 17.71 18.49
CA LEU A 116 -1.44 16.90 19.46
C LEU A 116 -1.39 15.43 19.02
N ALA A 117 -2.52 14.87 18.58
CA ALA A 117 -2.61 13.51 18.05
C ALA A 117 -1.70 13.31 16.83
N THR A 118 -1.64 14.30 15.94
CA THR A 118 -0.73 14.31 14.78
C THR A 118 0.73 14.20 15.23
N VAL A 119 1.16 14.97 16.23
CA VAL A 119 2.53 14.91 16.78
C VAL A 119 2.82 13.55 17.43
N LEU A 120 1.87 12.98 18.16
CA LEU A 120 2.06 11.64 18.74
C LEU A 120 2.17 10.57 17.65
N MET A 121 1.40 10.68 16.56
CA MET A 121 1.52 9.77 15.42
C MET A 121 2.88 9.88 14.70
N VAL A 122 3.46 11.08 14.63
CA VAL A 122 4.83 11.28 14.14
C VAL A 122 5.82 10.46 14.98
N PHE A 123 5.73 10.50 16.31
CA PHE A 123 6.58 9.72 17.20
C PHE A 123 6.35 8.21 17.04
N ALA A 124 5.08 7.78 17.02
CA ALA A 124 4.72 6.38 16.85
C ALA A 124 5.32 5.79 15.56
N LEU A 125 5.17 6.51 14.44
CA LEU A 125 5.68 6.07 13.14
C LEU A 125 7.20 6.14 13.07
N ALA A 126 7.84 7.18 13.61
CA ALA A 126 9.30 7.27 13.66
C ALA A 126 9.94 6.08 14.38
N ILE A 127 9.39 5.71 15.54
CA ILE A 127 9.84 4.54 16.31
C ILE A 127 9.60 3.25 15.50
N THR A 128 8.41 3.07 14.95
CA THR A 128 8.08 1.85 14.21
C THR A 128 8.94 1.68 12.95
N PHE A 129 9.15 2.73 12.15
CA PHE A 129 9.95 2.68 10.92
C PHE A 129 11.46 2.65 11.15
N THR A 130 11.92 2.72 12.42
CA THR A 130 13.31 2.45 12.81
C THR A 130 13.46 1.10 13.54
N ASN A 131 12.47 0.22 13.40
CA ASN A 131 12.39 -1.10 14.06
C ASN A 131 12.39 -1.03 15.59
N GLY A 132 11.90 0.08 16.17
CA GLY A 132 11.65 0.16 17.60
C GLY A 132 10.56 -0.82 18.04
N PRO A 133 10.60 -1.33 19.28
CA PRO A 133 9.60 -2.28 19.76
C PRO A 133 8.23 -1.61 19.86
N MET A 134 7.18 -2.37 19.53
CA MET A 134 5.79 -1.88 19.58
C MET A 134 5.40 -1.34 20.97
N SER A 135 6.00 -1.84 22.05
CA SER A 135 5.79 -1.31 23.41
C SER A 135 6.16 0.17 23.57
N GLN A 136 7.03 0.72 22.71
CA GLN A 136 7.40 2.13 22.70
C GLN A 136 6.50 2.97 21.79
N SER A 137 6.06 2.44 20.65
CA SER A 137 5.24 3.20 19.69
C SER A 137 3.73 3.15 19.97
N MET A 138 3.24 2.05 20.53
CA MET A 138 1.82 1.83 20.82
C MET A 138 1.20 2.82 21.82
N PRO A 139 1.88 3.26 22.90
CA PRO A 139 1.34 4.30 23.78
C PRO A 139 1.01 5.60 23.04
N PHE A 140 1.86 6.01 22.10
CA PHE A 140 1.63 7.19 21.27
C PHE A 140 0.43 7.01 20.33
N PHE A 141 0.30 5.84 19.70
CA PHE A 141 -0.86 5.51 18.85
C PHE A 141 -2.18 5.55 19.64
N ASN A 142 -2.20 4.90 20.81
CA ASN A 142 -3.40 4.84 21.66
C ASN A 142 -3.79 6.24 22.17
N ALA A 143 -2.82 7.06 22.57
CA ALA A 143 -3.06 8.43 22.99
C ALA A 143 -3.56 9.32 21.83
N ALA A 144 -3.00 9.16 20.62
CA ALA A 144 -3.49 9.85 19.43
C ALA A 144 -4.95 9.49 19.11
N SER A 145 -5.31 8.20 19.21
CA SER A 145 -6.69 7.73 19.07
C SER A 145 -7.63 8.40 20.09
N ALA A 146 -7.24 8.41 21.37
CA ALA A 146 -8.03 9.04 22.42
C ALA A 146 -8.22 10.56 22.19
N LEU A 147 -7.17 11.25 21.72
CA LEU A 147 -7.20 12.68 21.40
C LEU A 147 -8.12 13.02 20.21
N LEU A 148 -8.25 12.13 19.22
CA LEU A 148 -9.24 12.28 18.15
C LEU A 148 -10.68 12.18 18.68
N CYS A 149 -10.90 11.41 19.74
CA CYS A 149 -12.23 11.13 20.29
C CYS A 149 -12.64 12.02 21.48
N VAL A 150 -11.89 13.09 21.79
CA VAL A 150 -12.23 14.04 22.87
C VAL A 150 -13.66 14.59 22.66
N PRO A 151 -14.59 14.46 23.62
CA PRO A 151 -16.02 14.73 23.38
C PRO A 151 -16.32 16.09 22.76
N GLU A 152 -15.67 17.15 23.22
CA GLU A 152 -15.92 18.52 22.75
C GLU A 152 -15.43 18.76 21.31
N ARG A 153 -14.46 17.95 20.85
CA ARG A 153 -13.83 18.06 19.53
C ARG A 153 -13.82 16.78 18.71
N HIS A 154 -14.69 15.82 19.03
CA HIS A 154 -14.68 14.49 18.44
C HIS A 154 -14.60 14.53 16.91
N PHE A 155 -13.60 13.85 16.33
CA PHE A 155 -13.25 13.96 14.92
C PHE A 155 -14.39 13.59 13.95
N MET A 156 -15.29 12.71 14.36
CA MET A 156 -16.52 12.35 13.62
C MET A 156 -17.54 13.50 13.47
N VAL A 157 -17.43 14.55 14.29
CA VAL A 157 -18.35 15.71 14.26
C VAL A 157 -17.59 16.99 13.93
N ARG A 158 -16.38 17.17 14.46
CA ARG A 158 -15.55 18.36 14.26
C ARG A 158 -14.31 18.04 13.46
N HIS A 159 -14.47 18.01 12.14
CA HIS A 159 -13.39 17.69 11.22
C HIS A 159 -12.34 18.82 11.17
N THR A 160 -11.06 18.46 11.14
CA THR A 160 -9.93 19.39 10.96
C THR A 160 -8.89 18.80 10.00
N LEU A 161 -8.01 19.64 9.44
CA LEU A 161 -6.86 19.15 8.66
C LEU A 161 -6.05 18.13 9.47
N SER A 162 -5.74 18.45 10.73
CA SER A 162 -5.00 17.55 11.63
C SER A 162 -5.71 16.22 11.90
N SER A 163 -7.04 16.20 11.93
CA SER A 163 -7.75 14.91 12.03
C SER A 163 -7.53 14.03 10.79
N VAL A 164 -7.52 14.62 9.59
CA VAL A 164 -7.25 13.90 8.33
C VAL A 164 -5.79 13.42 8.29
N GLU A 165 -4.84 14.29 8.64
CA GLU A 165 -3.40 13.94 8.76
C GLU A 165 -3.20 12.76 9.72
N THR A 166 -3.83 12.81 10.89
CA THR A 166 -3.73 11.78 11.93
C THR A 166 -4.34 10.47 11.47
N LEU A 167 -5.55 10.49 10.90
CA LEU A 167 -6.20 9.30 10.35
C LEU A 167 -5.36 8.64 9.26
N HIS A 168 -4.81 9.43 8.33
CA HIS A 168 -3.89 8.93 7.30
C HIS A 168 -2.68 8.24 7.93
N MET A 169 -2.05 8.86 8.93
CA MET A 169 -0.90 8.26 9.63
C MET A 169 -1.27 6.99 10.42
N MET A 170 -2.46 6.94 11.01
CA MET A 170 -2.97 5.75 11.68
C MET A 170 -3.15 4.58 10.71
N VAL A 171 -3.55 4.83 9.46
CA VAL A 171 -3.58 3.79 8.40
C VAL A 171 -2.18 3.23 8.17
N SER A 172 -1.17 4.09 8.03
CA SER A 172 0.23 3.65 7.85
C SER A 172 0.70 2.82 9.05
N TYR A 173 0.49 3.30 10.28
CA TYR A 173 0.87 2.59 11.50
C TYR A 173 0.20 1.21 11.56
N THR A 174 -1.11 1.15 11.29
CA THR A 174 -1.87 -0.10 11.31
C THR A 174 -1.27 -1.13 10.34
N LEU A 175 -0.92 -0.71 9.12
CA LEU A 175 -0.35 -1.62 8.12
C LEU A 175 1.06 -2.11 8.47
N THR A 176 1.84 -1.37 9.27
CA THR A 176 3.16 -1.83 9.75
C THR A 176 3.07 -2.95 10.78
N LEU A 177 1.94 -3.12 11.46
CA LEU A 177 1.75 -4.22 12.43
C LEU A 177 1.80 -5.60 11.78
N GLY A 178 1.57 -5.65 10.46
CA GLY A 178 1.84 -6.85 9.66
C GLY A 178 0.91 -8.04 9.90
N ASN A 179 -0.18 -7.90 10.66
CA ASN A 179 -1.19 -8.95 10.91
C ASN A 179 -2.49 -8.74 10.11
N ALA A 180 -3.35 -9.77 10.01
CA ALA A 180 -4.50 -9.72 9.09
C ALA A 180 -5.57 -8.75 9.58
N LEU A 181 -5.79 -8.67 10.89
CA LEU A 181 -6.82 -7.83 11.49
C LEU A 181 -6.52 -6.35 11.24
N SER A 182 -5.27 -5.94 11.45
CA SER A 182 -4.78 -4.62 11.11
C SER A 182 -4.94 -4.32 9.61
N ALA A 183 -4.54 -5.25 8.74
CA ALA A 183 -4.72 -5.06 7.30
C ALA A 183 -6.21 -4.91 6.91
N LYS A 184 -7.10 -5.74 7.44
CA LYS A 184 -8.55 -5.67 7.21
C LYS A 184 -9.13 -4.32 7.65
N ALA A 185 -8.59 -3.74 8.72
CA ALA A 185 -9.09 -2.50 9.26
C ALA A 185 -8.46 -1.22 8.68
N ALA A 186 -7.29 -1.31 8.04
CA ALA A 186 -6.68 -0.19 7.35
C ALA A 186 -7.56 0.34 6.19
N TRP A 187 -8.25 -0.55 5.46
CA TRP A 187 -9.13 -0.17 4.35
C TRP A 187 -10.35 0.68 4.77
N PRO A 188 -11.21 0.28 5.72
CA PRO A 188 -12.31 1.14 6.15
C PRO A 188 -11.80 2.44 6.81
N LEU A 189 -10.64 2.40 7.47
CA LEU A 189 -10.03 3.58 8.08
C LEU A 189 -9.60 4.62 7.03
N ILE A 190 -8.98 4.23 5.92
CA ILE A 190 -8.65 5.17 4.84
C ILE A 190 -9.91 5.71 4.15
N GLY A 191 -10.95 4.89 3.99
CA GLY A 191 -12.25 5.35 3.47
C GLY A 191 -12.91 6.41 4.37
N LEU A 192 -12.83 6.23 5.70
CA LEU A 192 -13.26 7.25 6.67
C LEU A 192 -12.43 8.54 6.56
N CYS A 193 -11.11 8.40 6.40
CA CYS A 193 -10.21 9.53 6.19
C CYS A 193 -10.62 10.35 4.95
N VAL A 194 -10.88 9.68 3.81
CA VAL A 194 -11.35 10.33 2.57
C VAL A 194 -12.72 11.00 2.77
N ARG A 195 -13.66 10.35 3.50
CA ARG A 195 -14.96 10.95 3.85
C ARG A 195 -14.79 12.25 4.63
N ILE A 196 -13.91 12.26 5.64
CA ILE A 196 -13.66 13.45 6.46
C ILE A 196 -12.93 14.53 5.65
N ALA A 197 -11.98 14.15 4.81
CA ALA A 197 -11.33 15.05 3.86
C ALA A 197 -12.34 15.74 2.93
N CYS A 198 -13.33 15.00 2.41
CA CYS A 198 -14.42 15.56 1.62
C CYS A 198 -15.29 16.52 2.43
N ALA A 199 -15.57 16.20 3.70
CA ALA A 199 -16.41 17.03 4.57
C ALA A 199 -15.81 18.42 4.83
N ILE A 200 -14.48 18.55 4.79
CA ILE A 200 -13.78 19.85 4.89
C ILE A 200 -13.35 20.41 3.52
N GLY A 201 -13.83 19.82 2.42
CA GLY A 201 -13.67 20.30 1.05
C GLY A 201 -12.33 19.98 0.39
N LEU A 202 -11.52 19.04 0.88
CA LEU A 202 -10.18 18.80 0.29
C LEU A 202 -10.21 18.34 -1.18
N HIS A 203 -11.31 17.74 -1.64
CA HIS A 203 -11.51 17.32 -3.04
C HIS A 203 -11.79 18.48 -4.01
N ARG A 204 -11.96 19.69 -3.48
CA ARG A 204 -12.33 20.87 -4.27
C ARG A 204 -11.17 21.81 -4.52
N ASP A 205 -11.12 22.36 -5.73
CA ASP A 205 -10.17 23.40 -6.12
C ASP A 205 -10.24 24.59 -5.13
N PRO A 206 -9.15 24.87 -4.40
CA PRO A 206 -9.14 25.91 -3.37
C PRO A 206 -8.92 27.33 -3.92
N SER A 207 -8.64 27.51 -5.22
CA SER A 207 -8.24 28.80 -5.83
C SER A 207 -9.24 29.95 -5.62
N SER A 208 -10.51 29.63 -5.38
CA SER A 208 -11.58 30.61 -5.16
C SER A 208 -11.79 30.99 -3.68
N TRP A 209 -11.02 30.41 -2.75
CA TRP A 209 -11.27 30.54 -1.31
C TRP A 209 -10.41 31.61 -0.62
N GLY A 210 -9.60 32.36 -1.38
CA GLY A 210 -8.76 33.42 -0.81
C GLY A 210 -7.69 32.90 0.15
N LEU A 211 -7.23 31.66 -0.07
CA LEU A 211 -6.15 31.05 0.71
C LEU A 211 -4.78 31.50 0.19
N SER A 212 -3.76 31.43 1.04
CA SER A 212 -2.38 31.61 0.58
C SER A 212 -1.93 30.43 -0.30
N PRO A 213 -0.98 30.61 -1.23
CA PRO A 213 -0.48 29.52 -2.07
C PRO A 213 0.01 28.30 -1.27
N LYS A 214 0.63 28.52 -0.10
CA LYS A 214 1.03 27.43 0.80
C LYS A 214 -0.17 26.65 1.34
N GLN A 215 -1.23 27.34 1.76
CA GLN A 215 -2.44 26.68 2.26
C GLN A 215 -3.17 25.91 1.15
N GLU A 216 -3.18 26.43 -0.08
CA GLU A 216 -3.72 25.73 -1.24
C GLU A 216 -2.92 24.44 -1.53
N GLU A 217 -1.58 24.54 -1.56
CA GLU A 217 -0.70 23.39 -1.75
C GLU A 217 -0.86 22.34 -0.64
N ASP A 218 -0.88 22.75 0.63
CA ASP A 218 -1.02 21.84 1.77
C ASP A 218 -2.35 21.06 1.71
N ARG A 219 -3.43 21.73 1.32
CA ARG A 219 -4.76 21.10 1.13
C ARG A 219 -4.78 20.15 -0.05
N ALA A 220 -4.24 20.55 -1.20
CA ALA A 220 -4.15 19.71 -2.38
C ALA A 220 -3.26 18.48 -2.11
N ARG A 221 -2.09 18.67 -1.48
CA ARG A 221 -1.18 17.58 -1.09
C ARG A 221 -1.89 16.58 -0.19
N LEU A 222 -2.52 17.04 0.88
CA LEU A 222 -3.24 16.16 1.81
C LEU A 222 -4.38 15.38 1.11
N TRP A 223 -5.13 16.03 0.21
CA TRP A 223 -6.13 15.34 -0.61
C TRP A 223 -5.51 14.21 -1.44
N TRP A 224 -4.46 14.54 -2.19
CA TRP A 224 -3.85 13.60 -3.13
C TRP A 224 -3.14 12.46 -2.42
N GLU A 225 -2.60 12.66 -1.22
CA GLU A 225 -2.13 11.57 -0.36
C GLU A 225 -3.27 10.65 0.06
N CYS A 226 -4.38 11.21 0.58
CA CYS A 226 -5.52 10.41 1.03
C CYS A 226 -6.12 9.57 -0.10
N VAL A 227 -6.43 10.19 -1.24
CA VAL A 227 -7.10 9.50 -2.34
C VAL A 227 -6.17 8.51 -3.06
N THR A 228 -4.87 8.80 -3.12
CA THR A 228 -3.89 7.86 -3.67
C THR A 228 -3.75 6.63 -2.79
N TYR A 229 -3.71 6.82 -1.46
CA TYR A 229 -3.60 5.70 -0.53
C TYR A 229 -4.86 4.83 -0.56
N ASP A 230 -6.04 5.45 -0.56
CA ASP A 230 -7.33 4.77 -0.72
C ASP A 230 -7.38 3.96 -2.02
N MET A 231 -6.99 4.58 -3.14
CA MET A 231 -6.94 3.91 -4.44
C MET A 231 -5.96 2.72 -4.45
N PHE A 232 -4.75 2.90 -3.93
CA PHE A 232 -3.76 1.83 -3.90
C PHE A 232 -4.21 0.66 -3.03
N LEU A 233 -4.81 0.93 -1.88
CA LEU A 233 -5.38 -0.09 -1.01
C LEU A 233 -6.60 -0.76 -1.67
N GLY A 234 -7.52 0.01 -2.24
CA GLY A 234 -8.68 -0.50 -2.97
C GLY A 234 -8.29 -1.53 -4.03
N LEU A 235 -7.32 -1.21 -4.89
CA LEU A 235 -6.79 -2.17 -5.88
C LEU A 235 -6.17 -3.42 -5.22
N ASN A 236 -5.45 -3.26 -4.11
CA ASN A 236 -4.84 -4.38 -3.41
C ASN A 236 -5.87 -5.30 -2.75
N TYR A 237 -7.03 -4.78 -2.33
CA TYR A 237 -8.13 -5.57 -1.75
C TYR A 237 -9.19 -6.00 -2.79
N GLY A 238 -9.10 -5.54 -4.03
CA GLY A 238 -10.16 -5.72 -5.03
C GLY A 238 -11.47 -5.02 -4.61
N ARG A 239 -11.36 -3.78 -4.11
CA ARG A 239 -12.48 -2.99 -3.58
C ARG A 239 -12.54 -1.63 -4.27
N PRO A 240 -13.74 -1.04 -4.41
CA PRO A 240 -13.88 0.30 -4.93
C PRO A 240 -13.24 1.33 -4.00
N TYR A 241 -12.83 2.44 -4.58
CA TYR A 241 -12.36 3.62 -3.89
C TYR A 241 -13.53 4.47 -3.39
N ALA A 242 -13.27 5.35 -2.43
CA ALA A 242 -14.30 6.03 -1.64
C ALA A 242 -15.05 7.14 -2.40
N ILE A 243 -14.47 7.70 -3.47
CA ILE A 243 -15.04 8.84 -4.19
C ILE A 243 -14.80 8.70 -5.70
N PRO A 244 -15.85 8.74 -6.55
CA PRO A 244 -15.68 8.71 -8.01
C PRO A 244 -14.78 9.83 -8.53
N ALA A 245 -13.87 9.51 -9.46
CA ALA A 245 -12.85 10.45 -9.93
C ALA A 245 -13.44 11.74 -10.54
N GLN A 246 -14.62 11.65 -11.16
CA GLN A 246 -15.32 12.81 -11.75
C GLN A 246 -15.80 13.86 -10.74
N LEU A 247 -15.83 13.53 -9.44
CA LEU A 247 -16.24 14.47 -8.38
C LEU A 247 -15.05 15.22 -7.76
N ILE A 248 -13.83 14.96 -8.25
CA ILE A 248 -12.59 15.58 -7.81
C ILE A 248 -12.24 16.67 -8.81
N ASN A 249 -12.07 17.92 -8.37
CA ASN A 249 -11.58 19.01 -9.22
C ASN A 249 -10.35 19.73 -8.67
N VAL A 250 -9.85 19.36 -7.49
CA VAL A 250 -8.56 19.84 -7.01
C VAL A 250 -7.43 19.25 -7.88
N PRO A 251 -6.56 20.09 -8.49
CA PRO A 251 -5.44 19.59 -9.26
C PRO A 251 -4.37 18.95 -8.34
N PRO A 252 -3.58 17.98 -8.82
CA PRO A 252 -2.41 17.51 -8.09
C PRO A 252 -1.38 18.64 -7.96
N PRO A 253 -0.56 18.63 -6.89
CA PRO A 253 0.59 19.53 -6.79
C PRO A 253 1.43 19.49 -8.08
N PRO A 254 1.85 20.65 -8.61
CA PRO A 254 2.50 20.72 -9.91
C PRO A 254 3.88 20.07 -9.89
N TYR A 255 4.34 19.66 -11.08
CA TYR A 255 5.75 19.31 -11.26
C TYR A 255 6.66 20.51 -11.01
N PRO A 256 7.89 20.29 -10.52
CA PRO A 256 8.90 21.34 -10.48
C PRO A 256 9.16 21.93 -11.88
N ALA A 257 9.56 23.21 -11.90
CA ALA A 257 9.74 23.97 -13.13
C ALA A 257 10.81 23.40 -14.07
N ASP A 258 11.78 22.65 -13.55
CA ASP A 258 12.83 21.95 -14.31
C ASP A 258 12.35 20.61 -14.92
N GLY A 259 11.05 20.32 -14.85
CA GLY A 259 10.48 19.04 -15.29
C GLY A 259 10.85 17.86 -14.39
N GLY A 260 11.41 18.10 -13.20
CA GLY A 260 11.86 17.08 -12.28
C GLY A 260 13.21 16.46 -12.67
N VAL A 261 14.03 17.15 -13.46
CA VAL A 261 15.40 16.74 -13.77
C VAL A 261 16.23 16.61 -12.49
N THR A 262 16.04 17.54 -11.55
CA THR A 262 16.67 17.50 -10.24
C THR A 262 15.89 16.57 -9.30
N PRO A 263 16.52 15.55 -8.69
CA PRO A 263 15.87 14.69 -7.71
C PRO A 263 15.31 15.47 -6.52
N SER A 264 14.02 15.29 -6.25
CA SER A 264 13.33 15.84 -5.07
C SER A 264 12.06 15.04 -4.77
N ASP A 265 11.60 15.08 -3.52
CA ASP A 265 10.39 14.39 -3.09
C ASP A 265 9.17 14.80 -3.94
N SER A 266 9.02 16.10 -4.23
CA SER A 266 7.89 16.63 -4.99
C SER A 266 7.73 15.96 -6.37
N VAL A 267 8.84 15.59 -7.02
CA VAL A 267 8.81 14.88 -8.32
C VAL A 267 8.25 13.47 -8.17
N PHE A 268 8.66 12.74 -7.13
CA PHE A 268 8.14 11.41 -6.83
C PHE A 268 6.65 11.47 -6.51
N HIS A 269 6.22 12.37 -5.64
CA HIS A 269 4.80 12.52 -5.30
C HIS A 269 3.96 12.94 -6.51
N ALA A 270 4.42 13.90 -7.31
CA ALA A 270 3.73 14.30 -8.52
C ALA A 270 3.63 13.14 -9.54
N PHE A 271 4.65 12.30 -9.66
CA PHE A 271 4.59 11.08 -10.47
C PHE A 271 3.57 10.08 -9.92
N LYS A 272 3.62 9.83 -8.61
CA LYS A 272 2.72 8.94 -7.88
C LYS A 272 1.26 9.35 -8.07
N TYR A 273 0.95 10.65 -7.99
CA TYR A 273 -0.41 11.16 -8.22
C TYR A 273 -0.86 10.99 -9.67
N ARG A 274 0.02 11.23 -10.65
CA ARG A 274 -0.29 10.95 -12.07
C ARG A 274 -0.57 9.47 -12.33
N LEU A 275 0.20 8.57 -11.70
CA LEU A 275 -0.10 7.13 -11.75
C LEU A 275 -1.46 6.82 -11.09
N ALA A 276 -1.76 7.42 -9.94
CA ALA A 276 -3.02 7.24 -9.25
C ALA A 276 -4.23 7.66 -10.12
N GLN A 277 -4.08 8.71 -10.92
CA GLN A 277 -5.10 9.13 -11.89
C GLN A 277 -5.41 8.03 -12.93
N SER A 278 -4.38 7.39 -13.48
CA SER A 278 -4.57 6.24 -14.37
C SER A 278 -5.19 5.05 -13.63
N PHE A 279 -4.87 4.87 -12.35
CA PHE A 279 -5.36 3.75 -11.54
C PHE A 279 -6.85 3.83 -11.25
N PHE A 280 -7.46 5.02 -11.15
CA PHE A 280 -8.92 5.13 -11.03
C PHE A 280 -9.63 4.43 -12.20
N ARG A 281 -9.15 4.65 -13.43
CA ARG A 281 -9.74 4.01 -14.64
C ARG A 281 -9.53 2.51 -14.66
N ILE A 282 -8.39 2.03 -14.15
CA ILE A 282 -8.12 0.59 -14.00
C ILE A 282 -9.03 -0.01 -12.92
N ALA A 283 -9.26 0.69 -11.81
CA ALA A 283 -10.18 0.27 -10.77
C ALA A 283 -11.62 0.18 -11.30
N ASP A 284 -12.07 1.16 -12.10
CA ASP A 284 -13.39 1.12 -12.75
C ASP A 284 -13.51 -0.06 -13.72
N TYR A 285 -12.46 -0.32 -14.52
CA TYR A 285 -12.39 -1.49 -15.41
C TYR A 285 -12.49 -2.82 -14.63
N LEU A 286 -11.74 -2.96 -13.53
CA LEU A 286 -11.75 -4.18 -12.72
C LEU A 286 -13.06 -4.37 -11.94
N GLY A 287 -13.64 -3.26 -11.46
CA GLY A 287 -14.90 -3.22 -10.71
C GLY A 287 -16.15 -3.34 -11.58
N SER A 288 -16.03 -3.34 -12.90
CA SER A 288 -17.16 -3.51 -13.82
C SER A 288 -17.79 -4.90 -13.62
N PRO A 289 -19.14 -5.02 -13.60
CA PRO A 289 -19.81 -6.30 -13.40
C PRO A 289 -19.35 -7.39 -14.36
N GLU A 290 -19.24 -7.03 -15.64
CA GLU A 290 -18.62 -7.83 -16.70
C GLU A 290 -17.27 -7.21 -17.07
N LEU A 291 -16.28 -8.05 -17.38
CA LEU A 291 -14.99 -7.54 -17.86
C LEU A 291 -15.19 -6.85 -19.22
N PRO A 292 -14.78 -5.58 -19.36
CA PRO A 292 -14.78 -4.91 -20.65
C PRO A 292 -13.90 -5.63 -21.68
N ASP A 293 -14.14 -5.35 -22.97
CA ASP A 293 -13.38 -5.93 -24.08
C ASP A 293 -11.86 -5.70 -23.97
N TYR A 294 -11.09 -6.60 -24.57
CA TYR A 294 -9.62 -6.57 -24.52
C TYR A 294 -9.02 -5.27 -25.08
N SER A 295 -9.70 -4.57 -26.00
CA SER A 295 -9.29 -3.25 -26.49
C SER A 295 -9.19 -2.18 -25.40
N VAL A 296 -9.99 -2.29 -24.33
CA VAL A 296 -9.91 -1.40 -23.16
C VAL A 296 -8.57 -1.57 -22.45
N VAL A 297 -8.09 -2.81 -22.33
CA VAL A 297 -6.78 -3.12 -21.74
C VAL A 297 -5.65 -2.49 -22.54
N VAL A 298 -5.69 -2.59 -23.87
CA VAL A 298 -4.68 -1.97 -24.75
C VAL A 298 -4.65 -0.45 -24.58
N THR A 299 -5.82 0.17 -24.44
CA THR A 299 -5.95 1.63 -24.24
C THR A 299 -5.34 2.05 -22.89
N LEU A 300 -5.73 1.37 -21.81
CA LEU A 300 -5.24 1.68 -20.45
C LEU A 300 -3.74 1.38 -20.28
N ASP A 301 -3.23 0.32 -20.93
CA ASP A 301 -1.79 0.01 -20.96
C ASP A 301 -1.00 1.14 -21.65
N SER A 302 -1.48 1.60 -22.81
CA SER A 302 -0.85 2.71 -23.54
C SER A 302 -0.80 3.99 -22.71
N GLU A 303 -1.86 4.27 -21.94
CA GLU A 303 -1.90 5.41 -21.02
C GLU A 303 -0.91 5.28 -19.87
N LEU A 304 -0.81 4.11 -19.23
CA LEU A 304 0.18 3.86 -18.18
C LEU A 304 1.62 4.02 -18.70
N ARG A 305 1.91 3.46 -19.88
CA ARG A 305 3.22 3.59 -20.54
C ARG A 305 3.54 5.03 -20.85
N ARG A 306 2.56 5.84 -21.26
CA ARG A 306 2.75 7.28 -21.49
C ARG A 306 3.08 8.04 -20.20
N VAL A 307 2.46 7.68 -19.08
CA VAL A 307 2.78 8.30 -17.77
C VAL A 307 4.21 7.94 -17.35
N GLU A 308 4.59 6.67 -17.47
CA GLU A 308 5.98 6.23 -17.19
C GLU A 308 6.98 6.92 -18.12
N ALA A 309 6.68 7.04 -19.41
CA ALA A 309 7.56 7.68 -20.38
C ALA A 309 7.91 9.13 -19.99
N GLN A 310 6.96 9.84 -19.36
CA GLN A 310 7.12 11.22 -18.87
C GLN A 310 7.80 11.33 -17.50
N ALA A 311 8.18 10.22 -16.86
CA ALA A 311 8.98 10.26 -15.64
C ALA A 311 10.41 10.71 -15.98
N PRO A 312 11.07 11.50 -15.10
CA PRO A 312 12.47 11.83 -15.28
C PRO A 312 13.35 10.58 -15.15
N ASN A 313 14.49 10.57 -15.85
CA ASN A 313 15.36 9.39 -15.94
C ASN A 313 15.81 8.87 -14.56
N TRP A 314 16.06 9.75 -13.60
CA TRP A 314 16.46 9.33 -12.25
C TRP A 314 15.39 8.52 -11.52
N LEU A 315 14.12 8.68 -11.88
CA LEU A 315 13.00 7.97 -11.27
C LEU A 315 12.72 6.61 -11.95
N LYS A 316 13.38 6.32 -13.08
CA LYS A 316 13.28 5.07 -13.82
C LYS A 316 14.37 4.10 -13.39
N TRP A 317 13.98 3.01 -12.75
CA TRP A 317 14.92 1.96 -12.38
C TRP A 317 15.30 1.09 -13.59
N SER A 318 16.56 0.63 -13.65
CA SER A 318 17.07 -0.27 -14.70
C SER A 318 17.90 -1.41 -14.10
N ASP A 319 17.85 -2.59 -14.74
CA ASP A 319 18.62 -3.77 -14.28
C ASP A 319 20.14 -3.55 -14.38
N PHE A 320 20.58 -2.68 -15.29
CA PHE A 320 21.98 -2.34 -15.54
C PHE A 320 22.41 -1.05 -14.85
N TYR A 321 21.55 -0.51 -14.00
CA TYR A 321 21.84 0.71 -13.27
C TYR A 321 22.82 0.42 -12.15
N ASP A 322 24.01 1.00 -12.23
CA ASP A 322 24.94 1.06 -11.11
C ASP A 322 24.63 2.35 -10.31
N PRO A 323 24.13 2.26 -9.08
CA PRO A 323 23.91 3.43 -8.22
C PRO A 323 25.16 4.31 -8.03
N ALA A 324 26.37 3.78 -8.25
CA ALA A 324 27.60 4.58 -8.23
C ALA A 324 27.71 5.56 -9.41
N THR A 325 27.09 5.26 -10.56
CA THR A 325 27.13 6.12 -11.76
C THR A 325 26.18 7.32 -11.68
N MET A 326 25.19 7.26 -10.80
CA MET A 326 24.23 8.32 -10.56
C MET A 326 23.97 8.42 -9.06
N LYS A 327 24.69 9.34 -8.42
CA LYS A 327 24.75 9.54 -6.97
C LYS A 327 23.40 9.96 -6.40
N LEU A 328 22.49 9.00 -6.19
CA LEU A 328 21.22 9.20 -5.51
C LEU A 328 21.37 8.94 -4.01
N SER A 329 20.63 9.70 -3.19
CA SER A 329 20.48 9.40 -1.77
C SER A 329 19.67 8.10 -1.58
N PRO A 330 19.79 7.41 -0.43
CA PRO A 330 18.95 6.24 -0.13
C PRO A 330 17.45 6.51 -0.28
N THR A 331 16.98 7.70 0.10
CA THR A 331 15.59 8.13 -0.08
C THR A 331 15.18 8.14 -1.55
N TYR A 332 16.00 8.72 -2.43
CA TYR A 332 15.69 8.79 -3.86
C TYR A 332 15.84 7.45 -4.56
N ILE A 333 16.77 6.60 -4.13
CA ILE A 333 16.82 5.19 -4.56
C ILE A 333 15.51 4.49 -4.20
N THR A 334 15.02 4.68 -2.98
CA THR A 334 13.77 4.06 -2.54
C THR A 334 12.57 4.59 -3.34
N GLN A 335 12.48 5.91 -3.59
CA GLN A 335 11.44 6.51 -4.44
C GLN A 335 11.49 5.99 -5.88
N GLN A 336 12.68 5.82 -6.47
CA GLN A 336 12.87 5.24 -7.80
C GLN A 336 12.33 3.79 -7.86
N HIS A 337 12.64 2.98 -6.84
CA HIS A 337 12.14 1.61 -6.75
C HIS A 337 10.61 1.59 -6.57
N SER A 338 10.06 2.42 -5.69
CA SER A 338 8.61 2.53 -5.47
C SER A 338 7.87 2.99 -6.73
N ALA A 339 8.38 4.00 -7.43
CA ALA A 339 7.80 4.49 -8.68
C ALA A 339 7.71 3.39 -9.74
N THR A 340 8.82 2.69 -9.96
CA THR A 340 8.89 1.58 -10.93
C THR A 340 7.99 0.41 -10.50
N MET A 341 7.95 0.10 -9.21
CA MET A 341 7.10 -0.96 -8.68
C MET A 341 5.61 -0.64 -8.82
N PHE A 342 5.19 0.62 -8.56
CA PHE A 342 3.82 1.04 -8.76
C PHE A 342 3.44 1.02 -10.24
N TYR A 343 4.31 1.46 -11.15
CA TYR A 343 4.06 1.32 -12.59
C TYR A 343 3.79 -0.15 -12.98
N HIS A 344 4.66 -1.08 -12.57
CA HIS A 344 4.47 -2.51 -12.84
C HIS A 344 3.29 -3.12 -12.08
N LYS A 345 2.91 -2.59 -10.91
CA LYS A 345 1.65 -2.95 -10.24
C LYS A 345 0.47 -2.63 -11.16
N GLY A 346 0.43 -1.43 -11.74
CA GLY A 346 -0.63 -1.01 -12.66
C GLY A 346 -0.79 -1.94 -13.85
N LEU A 347 0.32 -2.26 -14.52
CA LEU A 347 0.35 -3.22 -15.61
C LEU A 347 -0.13 -4.61 -15.17
N LEU A 348 0.38 -5.10 -14.04
CA LEU A 348 0.01 -6.42 -13.53
C LEU A 348 -1.49 -6.50 -13.26
N VAL A 349 -2.07 -5.56 -12.49
CA VAL A 349 -3.50 -5.63 -12.15
C VAL A 349 -4.40 -5.45 -13.36
N LEU A 350 -4.01 -4.61 -14.33
CA LEU A 350 -4.75 -4.39 -15.57
C LEU A 350 -4.82 -5.66 -16.44
N HIS A 351 -3.67 -6.32 -16.64
CA HIS A 351 -3.56 -7.48 -17.53
C HIS A 351 -3.92 -8.81 -16.88
N ARG A 352 -3.95 -8.88 -15.54
CA ARG A 352 -4.13 -10.14 -14.77
C ARG A 352 -5.35 -10.96 -15.22
N PRO A 353 -6.55 -10.41 -15.47
CA PRO A 353 -7.68 -11.21 -15.93
C PRO A 353 -7.42 -11.94 -17.26
N TRP A 354 -6.72 -11.28 -18.19
CA TRP A 354 -6.42 -11.84 -19.52
C TRP A 354 -5.19 -12.73 -19.52
N PHE A 355 -4.23 -12.48 -18.63
CA PHE A 355 -3.15 -13.44 -18.31
C PHE A 355 -3.73 -14.79 -17.89
N PHE A 356 -4.75 -14.80 -17.01
CA PHE A 356 -5.37 -16.06 -16.58
C PHE A 356 -6.09 -16.79 -17.72
N LYS A 357 -6.81 -16.06 -18.58
CA LYS A 357 -7.38 -16.65 -19.80
C LYS A 357 -6.31 -17.27 -20.71
N ALA A 358 -5.13 -16.63 -20.82
CA ALA A 358 -4.02 -17.15 -21.63
C ALA A 358 -3.49 -18.49 -21.11
N VAL A 359 -3.22 -18.59 -19.80
CA VAL A 359 -2.64 -19.81 -19.19
C VAL A 359 -3.67 -20.93 -18.96
N GLN A 360 -4.96 -20.63 -19.00
CA GLN A 360 -6.03 -21.63 -18.96
C GLN A 360 -6.16 -22.43 -20.26
N SER A 361 -5.68 -21.90 -21.38
CA SER A 361 -5.77 -22.57 -22.69
C SER A 361 -4.97 -23.89 -22.75
N GLY A 362 -3.99 -24.10 -21.85
CA GLY A 362 -3.10 -25.26 -21.85
C GLY A 362 -2.08 -25.29 -23.01
N SER A 363 -2.21 -24.38 -23.97
CA SER A 363 -1.29 -24.16 -25.09
C SER A 363 -0.24 -23.10 -24.75
N GLU A 364 0.82 -22.97 -25.57
CA GLU A 364 1.84 -21.93 -25.41
C GLU A 364 1.20 -20.52 -25.42
N PRO A 365 1.17 -19.80 -24.28
CA PRO A 365 0.47 -18.53 -24.18
C PRO A 365 1.03 -17.44 -25.09
N LEU A 366 2.33 -17.52 -25.43
CA LEU A 366 3.00 -16.57 -26.33
C LEU A 366 2.46 -16.62 -27.77
N LEU A 367 1.79 -17.70 -28.16
CA LEU A 367 1.18 -17.85 -29.50
C LEU A 367 -0.32 -17.56 -29.49
N GLY A 368 -0.92 -17.31 -28.32
CA GLY A 368 -2.35 -17.09 -28.16
C GLY A 368 -2.78 -15.63 -28.33
N SER A 369 -4.10 -15.42 -28.42
CA SER A 369 -4.71 -14.09 -28.57
C SER A 369 -4.39 -13.11 -27.42
N TYR A 370 -4.00 -13.64 -26.26
CA TYR A 370 -3.67 -12.85 -25.06
C TYR A 370 -2.17 -12.85 -24.74
N ALA A 371 -1.31 -13.16 -25.73
CA ALA A 371 0.14 -13.17 -25.58
C ALA A 371 0.69 -11.87 -24.95
N ALA A 372 0.20 -10.71 -25.39
CA ALA A 372 0.63 -9.42 -24.83
C ALA A 372 0.33 -9.27 -23.32
N SER A 373 -0.81 -9.79 -22.85
CA SER A 373 -1.13 -9.81 -21.41
C SER A 373 -0.28 -10.82 -20.66
N PHE A 374 -0.04 -11.99 -21.26
CA PHE A 374 0.87 -12.98 -20.70
C PHE A 374 2.27 -12.39 -20.49
N THR A 375 2.87 -11.85 -21.54
CA THR A 375 4.18 -11.21 -21.50
C THR A 375 4.22 -10.06 -20.50
N THR A 376 3.22 -9.17 -20.51
CA THR A 376 3.21 -8.01 -19.60
C THR A 376 3.14 -8.41 -18.12
N CYS A 377 2.31 -9.39 -17.77
CA CYS A 377 2.24 -9.90 -16.39
C CYS A 377 3.54 -10.61 -15.98
N VAL A 378 4.11 -11.45 -16.85
CA VAL A 378 5.36 -12.16 -16.55
C VAL A 378 6.51 -11.16 -16.40
N THR A 379 6.70 -10.24 -17.35
CA THR A 379 7.73 -9.20 -17.27
C THR A 379 7.57 -8.33 -16.02
N SER A 380 6.35 -7.94 -15.66
CA SER A 380 6.11 -7.13 -14.46
C SER A 380 6.39 -7.89 -13.17
N ALA A 381 6.02 -9.17 -13.09
CA ALA A 381 6.35 -10.03 -11.96
C ALA A 381 7.87 -10.17 -11.78
N ARG A 382 8.61 -10.43 -12.86
CA ARG A 382 10.07 -10.50 -12.84
C ARG A 382 10.71 -9.18 -12.40
N LYS A 383 10.16 -8.05 -12.86
CA LYS A 383 10.60 -6.71 -12.43
C LYS A 383 10.37 -6.50 -10.93
N HIS A 384 9.24 -6.90 -10.38
CA HIS A 384 9.00 -6.86 -8.92
C HIS A 384 10.02 -7.68 -8.13
N THR A 385 10.33 -8.91 -8.56
CA THR A 385 11.37 -9.75 -7.92
C THR A 385 12.73 -9.06 -7.92
N ARG A 386 13.18 -8.54 -9.07
CA ARG A 386 14.50 -7.89 -9.20
C ARG A 386 14.60 -6.57 -8.45
N LEU A 387 13.54 -5.75 -8.50
CA LEU A 387 13.43 -4.52 -7.72
C LEU A 387 13.58 -4.84 -6.23
N MET A 388 12.93 -5.90 -5.77
CA MET A 388 13.00 -6.25 -4.36
C MET A 388 14.40 -6.73 -3.94
N ALA A 389 15.04 -7.56 -4.77
CA ALA A 389 16.42 -7.96 -4.57
C ALA A 389 17.38 -6.75 -4.53
N SER A 390 17.18 -5.78 -5.43
CA SER A 390 17.97 -4.54 -5.49
C SER A 390 17.76 -3.68 -4.24
N LEU A 391 16.51 -3.47 -3.83
CA LEU A 391 16.18 -2.65 -2.68
C LEU A 391 16.71 -3.24 -1.37
N LEU A 392 16.64 -4.56 -1.19
CA LEU A 392 17.21 -5.21 -0.01
C LEU A 392 18.72 -4.99 0.11
N ARG A 393 19.44 -4.89 -1.02
CA ARG A 393 20.88 -4.59 -1.01
C ARG A 393 21.16 -3.11 -0.73
N CYS A 394 20.41 -2.20 -1.34
CA CYS A 394 20.73 -0.77 -1.32
C CYS A 394 20.07 0.00 -0.16
N CYS A 395 18.85 -0.38 0.23
CA CYS A 395 18.03 0.31 1.22
C CYS A 395 17.21 -0.70 2.07
N PRO A 396 17.88 -1.61 2.83
CA PRO A 396 17.21 -2.69 3.56
C PRO A 396 16.15 -2.19 4.54
N GLN A 397 16.38 -1.06 5.21
CA GLN A 397 15.42 -0.51 6.17
C GLN A 397 14.08 -0.16 5.52
N ALA A 398 14.11 0.46 4.34
CA ALA A 398 12.90 0.75 3.59
C ALA A 398 12.22 -0.53 3.08
N ALA A 399 13.01 -1.52 2.65
CA ALA A 399 12.50 -2.80 2.18
C ALA A 399 11.69 -3.55 3.26
N TYR A 400 12.14 -3.52 4.52
CA TYR A 400 11.44 -4.16 5.63
C TYR A 400 10.28 -3.34 6.19
N GLY A 401 10.46 -2.00 6.28
CA GLY A 401 9.47 -1.12 6.92
C GLY A 401 8.18 -0.94 6.13
N TRP A 402 8.25 -1.02 4.80
CA TRP A 402 7.09 -0.79 3.93
C TRP A 402 6.51 -2.09 3.38
N TRP A 403 5.38 -2.51 3.96
CA TRP A 403 4.66 -3.75 3.62
C TRP A 403 4.41 -3.98 2.11
N TYR A 404 4.25 -2.90 1.33
CA TYR A 404 3.84 -3.01 -0.07
C TYR A 404 4.94 -3.63 -0.95
N PHE A 405 6.21 -3.51 -0.56
CA PHE A 405 7.30 -4.21 -1.22
C PHE A 405 7.13 -5.74 -1.12
N ILE A 406 6.85 -6.24 0.08
CA ILE A 406 6.59 -7.66 0.35
C ILE A 406 5.33 -8.11 -0.38
N PHE A 407 4.27 -7.30 -0.34
CA PHE A 407 3.01 -7.59 -1.02
C PHE A 407 3.20 -7.76 -2.54
N HIS A 408 3.97 -6.90 -3.18
CA HIS A 408 4.21 -6.99 -4.62
C HIS A 408 5.20 -8.09 -4.98
N ALA A 409 6.23 -8.35 -4.17
CA ALA A 409 7.11 -9.52 -4.34
C ALA A 409 6.33 -10.84 -4.21
N PHE A 410 5.41 -10.94 -3.23
CA PHE A 410 4.53 -12.10 -3.10
C PHE A 410 3.59 -12.24 -4.30
N THR A 411 2.98 -11.14 -4.76
CA THR A 411 2.12 -11.14 -5.96
C THR A 411 2.88 -11.62 -7.20
N ALA A 412 4.14 -11.22 -7.36
CA ALA A 412 5.02 -11.70 -8.43
C ALA A 412 5.25 -13.21 -8.35
N ALA A 413 5.55 -13.73 -7.16
CA ALA A 413 5.71 -15.17 -6.92
C ALA A 413 4.46 -15.97 -7.31
N ILE A 414 3.26 -15.43 -7.07
CA ILE A 414 2.01 -16.06 -7.49
C ILE A 414 1.88 -16.13 -9.01
N ILE A 415 2.20 -15.04 -9.72
CA ILE A 415 2.19 -15.02 -11.19
C ILE A 415 3.18 -16.07 -11.73
N GLN A 416 4.40 -16.09 -11.18
CA GLN A 416 5.45 -17.03 -11.59
C GLN A 416 5.05 -18.49 -11.33
N TYR A 417 4.55 -18.80 -10.13
CA TYR A 417 4.01 -20.12 -9.79
C TYR A 417 2.91 -20.55 -10.75
N THR A 418 1.99 -19.64 -11.10
CA THR A 418 0.89 -19.93 -12.02
C THR A 418 1.40 -20.38 -13.38
N VAL A 419 2.41 -19.69 -13.94
CA VAL A 419 3.05 -20.09 -15.20
C VAL A 419 3.65 -21.48 -15.08
N LEU A 420 4.48 -21.71 -14.05
CA LEU A 420 5.16 -23.01 -13.84
C LEU A 420 4.18 -24.17 -13.64
N ARG A 421 3.00 -23.90 -13.07
CA ARG A 421 2.00 -24.93 -12.79
C ARG A 421 1.07 -25.23 -13.97
N ARG A 422 0.68 -24.20 -14.73
CA ARG A 422 -0.34 -24.31 -15.80
C ARG A 422 0.26 -24.51 -17.18
N VAL A 423 1.41 -23.91 -17.44
CA VAL A 423 2.12 -23.98 -18.72
C VAL A 423 3.61 -24.31 -18.49
N PRO A 424 3.92 -25.46 -17.85
CA PRO A 424 5.29 -25.83 -17.48
C PRO A 424 6.26 -25.95 -18.68
N GLN A 425 5.72 -26.09 -19.89
CA GLN A 425 6.47 -26.19 -21.14
C GLN A 425 6.58 -24.86 -21.90
N SER A 426 6.14 -23.75 -21.29
CA SER A 426 6.24 -22.44 -21.94
C SER A 426 7.70 -22.09 -22.21
N MET A 427 7.96 -21.38 -23.31
CA MET A 427 9.29 -20.85 -23.65
C MET A 427 9.92 -19.98 -22.55
N MET A 428 9.12 -19.45 -21.61
CA MET A 428 9.60 -18.64 -20.48
C MET A 428 9.81 -19.42 -19.18
N ALA A 429 9.52 -20.73 -19.14
CA ALA A 429 9.42 -21.50 -17.91
C ALA A 429 10.73 -21.51 -17.07
N ASP A 430 11.89 -21.67 -17.70
CA ASP A 430 13.18 -21.71 -16.99
C ASP A 430 13.51 -20.37 -16.31
N GLU A 431 13.32 -19.28 -17.05
CA GLU A 431 13.54 -17.93 -16.53
C GLU A 431 12.55 -17.61 -15.40
N VAL A 432 11.28 -18.00 -15.55
CA VAL A 432 10.25 -17.82 -14.53
C VAL A 432 10.54 -18.66 -13.28
N ARG A 433 11.13 -19.85 -13.44
CA ARG A 433 11.55 -20.70 -12.31
C ARG A 433 12.64 -20.02 -11.49
N ALA A 434 13.67 -19.50 -12.15
CA ALA A 434 14.73 -18.77 -11.47
C ALA A 434 14.19 -17.54 -10.70
N ASP A 435 13.25 -16.80 -11.28
CA ASP A 435 12.62 -15.66 -10.60
C ASP A 435 11.67 -16.09 -9.46
N PHE A 436 11.00 -17.24 -9.56
CA PHE A 436 10.19 -17.81 -8.47
C PHE A 436 11.05 -18.21 -7.27
N ASP A 437 12.15 -18.92 -7.53
CA ASP A 437 13.11 -19.35 -6.51
C ASP A 437 13.73 -18.12 -5.82
N ALA A 438 14.12 -17.10 -6.59
CA ALA A 438 14.60 -15.84 -6.05
C ALA A 438 13.54 -15.12 -5.19
N SER A 439 12.27 -15.14 -5.60
CA SER A 439 11.18 -14.54 -4.81
C SER A 439 10.96 -15.28 -3.49
N PHE A 440 11.07 -16.61 -3.51
CA PHE A 440 11.01 -17.43 -2.29
C PHE A 440 12.14 -17.08 -1.32
N ASP A 441 13.38 -17.01 -1.80
CA ASP A 441 14.55 -16.67 -0.99
C ASP A 441 14.47 -15.25 -0.42
N ILE A 442 14.01 -14.28 -1.22
CA ILE A 442 13.76 -12.90 -0.78
C ILE A 442 12.76 -12.89 0.39
N ILE A 443 11.59 -13.50 0.22
CA ILE A 443 10.55 -13.51 1.26
C ILE A 443 11.02 -14.26 2.50
N LYS A 444 11.79 -15.34 2.34
CA LYS A 444 12.41 -16.08 3.44
C LYS A 444 13.37 -15.19 4.23
N GLN A 445 14.29 -14.49 3.57
CA GLN A 445 15.20 -13.55 4.22
C GLN A 445 14.44 -12.45 4.97
N MET A 446 13.39 -11.88 4.34
CA MET A 446 12.61 -10.81 4.95
C MET A 446 11.77 -11.25 6.16
N SER A 447 11.44 -12.53 6.26
CA SER A 447 10.64 -13.06 7.37
C SER A 447 11.32 -12.88 8.74
N GLU A 448 12.64 -12.73 8.76
CA GLU A 448 13.40 -12.44 9.98
C GLU A 448 13.04 -11.07 10.57
N HIS A 449 12.67 -10.10 9.72
CA HIS A 449 12.46 -8.71 10.11
C HIS A 449 11.02 -8.20 9.93
N SER A 450 10.18 -8.89 9.14
CA SER A 450 8.83 -8.42 8.83
C SER A 450 7.74 -9.46 9.14
N GLY A 451 6.73 -9.05 9.93
CA GLY A 451 5.54 -9.87 10.19
C GLY A 451 4.77 -10.21 8.92
N THR A 452 4.69 -9.27 7.98
CA THR A 452 4.07 -9.48 6.67
C THR A 452 4.78 -10.59 5.88
N ALA A 453 6.12 -10.62 5.89
CA ALA A 453 6.89 -11.67 5.23
C ALA A 453 6.77 -13.03 5.95
N ARG A 454 6.75 -13.05 7.29
CA ARG A 454 6.51 -14.28 8.08
C ARG A 454 5.20 -14.97 7.72
N ARG A 455 4.13 -14.20 7.47
CA ARG A 455 2.85 -14.76 7.00
C ARG A 455 2.91 -15.28 5.57
N ALA A 456 3.64 -14.59 4.70
CA ALA A 456 3.76 -14.95 3.28
C ALA A 456 4.54 -16.27 3.08
N LEU A 457 5.58 -16.48 3.90
CA LEU A 457 6.55 -17.56 3.72
C LEU A 457 5.94 -18.97 3.76
N PRO A 458 5.09 -19.36 4.73
CA PRO A 458 4.48 -20.69 4.76
C PRO A 458 3.66 -21.00 3.50
N VAL A 459 3.01 -19.98 2.91
CA VAL A 459 2.26 -20.16 1.67
C VAL A 459 3.21 -20.42 0.51
N LEU A 460 4.26 -19.62 0.34
CA LEU A 460 5.24 -19.85 -0.73
C LEU A 460 5.97 -21.18 -0.58
N ALA A 461 6.27 -21.62 0.66
CA ALA A 461 6.88 -22.92 0.92
C ALA A 461 6.00 -24.08 0.39
N ARG A 462 4.69 -24.05 0.68
CA ARG A 462 3.75 -25.04 0.14
C ARG A 462 3.68 -25.02 -1.39
N LEU A 463 3.70 -23.83 -2.00
CA LEU A 463 3.72 -23.72 -3.46
C LEU A 463 5.01 -24.29 -4.05
N HIS A 464 6.15 -24.03 -3.41
CA HIS A 464 7.46 -24.54 -3.81
C HIS A 464 7.52 -26.07 -3.76
N ASP A 465 6.98 -26.70 -2.71
CA ASP A 465 6.94 -28.16 -2.61
C ASP A 465 6.01 -28.80 -3.67
N ARG A 466 4.85 -28.18 -3.95
CA ARG A 466 3.96 -28.64 -5.03
C ARG A 466 4.61 -28.64 -6.42
N LEU A 467 5.56 -27.74 -6.68
CA LEU A 467 6.31 -27.75 -7.94
C LEU A 467 7.29 -28.94 -8.00
N LYS A 468 7.83 -29.41 -6.87
CA LYS A 468 8.70 -30.59 -6.81
C LYS A 468 7.90 -31.88 -7.01
N ASP A 469 6.71 -31.97 -6.44
CA ASP A 469 5.87 -33.17 -6.51
C ASP A 469 5.23 -33.38 -7.90
N SER A 470 5.22 -32.35 -8.75
CA SER A 470 4.60 -32.37 -10.07
C SER A 470 5.31 -33.22 -11.14
N SER A 471 6.29 -34.04 -10.74
CA SER A 471 6.77 -35.19 -11.53
C SER A 471 5.83 -36.41 -11.51
N GLY A 472 4.66 -36.34 -10.86
CA GLY A 472 3.60 -37.35 -10.88
C GLY A 472 2.26 -36.85 -11.49
N PRO A 473 1.39 -37.74 -11.99
CA PRO A 473 0.15 -37.36 -12.66
C PRO A 473 -0.79 -36.59 -11.71
N THR A 474 -1.47 -35.58 -12.27
CA THR A 474 -2.41 -34.67 -11.58
C THR A 474 -3.31 -35.41 -10.59
N PRO A 475 -3.34 -35.05 -9.29
CA PRO A 475 -4.19 -35.74 -8.33
C PRO A 475 -5.66 -35.44 -8.65
N THR A 476 -6.40 -36.51 -8.90
CA THR A 476 -7.86 -36.53 -8.92
C THR A 476 -8.42 -36.21 -7.54
N SER A 477 -9.49 -35.42 -7.53
CA SER A 477 -10.25 -34.95 -6.36
C SER A 477 -10.48 -36.01 -5.28
N THR A 478 -10.13 -35.68 -4.03
CA THR A 478 -10.77 -36.04 -2.74
C THR A 478 -9.84 -35.50 -1.63
N SER A 479 -10.21 -34.89 -0.50
CA SER A 479 -11.39 -35.01 0.37
C SER A 479 -11.47 -33.82 1.36
N GLY A 480 -12.70 -33.36 1.64
CA GLY A 480 -13.22 -32.98 2.97
C GLY A 480 -12.64 -31.85 3.85
N GLY A 481 -11.40 -31.38 3.68
CA GLY A 481 -10.77 -30.44 4.63
C GLY A 481 -10.49 -29.03 4.09
N ASP A 482 -10.70 -28.79 2.80
CA ASP A 482 -9.86 -27.88 2.02
C ASP A 482 -10.60 -26.67 1.41
N ILE A 483 -11.69 -26.21 2.03
CA ILE A 483 -12.51 -25.13 1.47
C ILE A 483 -11.73 -23.81 1.41
N GLY A 484 -10.95 -23.49 2.46
CA GLY A 484 -10.10 -22.30 2.49
C GLY A 484 -8.93 -22.36 1.51
N ASP A 485 -8.29 -23.52 1.39
CA ASP A 485 -7.16 -23.76 0.49
C ASP A 485 -7.60 -23.79 -0.97
N ARG A 486 -8.81 -24.27 -1.26
CA ARG A 486 -9.42 -24.22 -2.59
C ARG A 486 -9.84 -22.82 -3.01
N ALA A 487 -10.41 -22.01 -2.12
CA ALA A 487 -10.76 -20.63 -2.41
C ALA A 487 -9.51 -19.75 -2.60
N LEU A 488 -8.48 -19.95 -1.75
CA LEU A 488 -7.14 -19.41 -1.97
C LEU A 488 -6.60 -19.83 -3.34
N TYR A 489 -6.72 -21.11 -3.71
CA TYR A 489 -6.26 -21.66 -4.99
C TYR A 489 -7.03 -21.10 -6.21
N GLU A 490 -8.35 -20.97 -6.14
CA GLU A 490 -9.18 -20.37 -7.20
C GLU A 490 -8.93 -18.86 -7.31
N MET A 491 -8.67 -18.17 -6.20
CA MET A 491 -8.23 -16.77 -6.15
C MET A 491 -6.80 -16.58 -6.68
N PHE A 492 -5.88 -17.52 -6.41
CA PHE A 492 -4.51 -17.53 -6.96
C PHE A 492 -4.52 -17.71 -8.48
N LEU A 493 -5.48 -18.46 -9.01
CA LEU A 493 -5.56 -18.86 -10.42
C LEU A 493 -6.57 -18.05 -11.25
N GLY A 494 -7.17 -17.00 -10.66
CA GLY A 494 -8.18 -16.17 -11.30
C GLY A 494 -9.31 -16.97 -11.95
N SER A 495 -9.62 -18.15 -11.38
CA SER A 495 -10.52 -19.15 -11.97
C SER A 495 -11.96 -18.97 -11.51
N ALA A 496 -12.36 -17.75 -11.14
CA ALA A 496 -13.69 -17.42 -10.62
C ALA A 496 -14.35 -16.27 -11.38
#